data_AF-A0A9Q4BVQ0-F1
#
_entry.id   AF-A0A9Q4BVQ0-F1
#
_cell.length_a   1.000
_cell.length_b   1.000
_cell.length_c   1.000
_cell.angle_alpha   90.00
_cell.angle_beta   90.00
_cell.angle_gamma   90.00
#
_symmetry.space_group_name_H-M   'P 1'
#
loop_
_entity.id
_entity.type
_entity.pdbx_description
1 polymer ?
#
loop_
_entity_poly.entity_id
_entity_poly.type
_entity_poly.pdbx_seq_one_letter_code
_entity_poly.pdbx_strand_id
1 'polypeptide(L)'
;MYKVLNDVFFDEFDKPHKKKIFYGGAGSGKSISIAQHFCLGLISGDKVRRLILRKYFPSMKVSTLLVIKTILDDWGIEYKEHKTDHYIQVDKNYIFYMGLDDPERIKGGEFKEIWLEEATEFTEEDYKQLSIRLSRDKYSEDVTLFLSFNPIDVNHWCVKLADYGKTRKDEFVVHHSTYKDNIVNLSNTFVGELENLAATDENFYRI
;
A
#
# COMPACT_ATOMS: atom_id res chain seq x y z
N MET A 1 -10.81 -6.79 -14.72
CA MET A 1 -10.44 -7.63 -13.55
C MET A 1 -10.48 -6.85 -12.24
N TYR A 2 -10.28 -5.53 -12.25
CA TYR A 2 -10.19 -4.64 -11.08
C TYR A 2 -11.40 -3.70 -10.90
N LYS A 3 -12.56 -4.05 -11.49
CA LYS A 3 -13.79 -3.24 -11.40
C LYS A 3 -14.55 -3.42 -10.09
N VAL A 4 -14.28 -4.51 -9.37
CA VAL A 4 -14.88 -4.77 -8.07
C VAL A 4 -13.96 -4.16 -7.01
N LEU A 5 -14.50 -3.21 -6.26
CA LEU A 5 -13.85 -2.66 -5.06
C LEU A 5 -14.16 -3.57 -3.87
N ASN A 6 -13.21 -3.66 -2.94
CA ASN A 6 -13.41 -4.44 -1.72
C ASN A 6 -13.80 -3.49 -0.57
N ASP A 7 -15.10 -3.39 -0.30
CA ASP A 7 -15.68 -2.44 0.67
C ASP A 7 -15.01 -2.51 2.06
N VAL A 8 -14.61 -3.71 2.48
CA VAL A 8 -13.93 -3.93 3.77
C VAL A 8 -12.65 -3.09 3.91
N PHE A 9 -11.90 -2.94 2.82
CA PHE A 9 -10.70 -2.10 2.82
C PHE A 9 -11.02 -0.62 2.71
N PHE A 10 -12.03 -0.25 1.92
CA PHE A 10 -12.42 1.14 1.71
C PHE A 10 -12.95 1.79 2.98
N ASP A 11 -13.73 1.07 3.79
CA ASP A 11 -14.16 1.52 5.11
C ASP A 11 -12.97 1.86 6.04
N GLU A 12 -11.84 1.17 5.89
CA GLU A 12 -10.61 1.44 6.64
C GLU A 12 -9.83 2.63 6.04
N PHE A 13 -9.86 2.81 4.71
CA PHE A 13 -9.23 3.92 4.01
C PHE A 13 -9.92 5.26 4.26
N ASP A 14 -11.20 5.29 4.62
CA ASP A 14 -11.91 6.55 4.88
C ASP A 14 -11.74 7.07 6.32
N LYS A 15 -11.21 6.23 7.23
CA LYS A 15 -10.98 6.65 8.62
C LYS A 15 -9.91 7.76 8.69
N PRO A 16 -10.07 8.80 9.53
CA PRO A 16 -9.21 9.99 9.56
C PRO A 16 -7.88 9.78 10.32
N HIS A 17 -7.25 8.61 10.15
CA HIS A 17 -5.99 8.26 10.81
C HIS A 17 -4.82 8.45 9.86
N LYS A 18 -3.72 9.00 10.38
CA LYS A 18 -2.52 9.30 9.61
C LYS A 18 -1.63 8.08 9.37
N LYS A 19 -1.83 6.99 10.10
CA LYS A 19 -1.08 5.73 9.92
C LYS A 19 -2.05 4.59 9.74
N LYS A 20 -1.94 3.88 8.62
CA LYS A 20 -2.83 2.80 8.24
C LYS A 20 -2.01 1.57 7.86
N ILE A 21 -2.18 0.50 8.63
CA ILE A 21 -1.37 -0.72 8.54
C ILE A 21 -2.28 -1.84 8.06
N PHE A 22 -1.99 -2.40 6.89
CA PHE A 22 -2.72 -3.49 6.27
C PHE A 22 -1.82 -4.71 6.18
N TYR A 23 -2.16 -5.80 6.87
CA TYR A 23 -1.33 -6.99 6.86
C TYR A 23 -2.15 -8.25 6.67
N GLY A 24 -1.48 -9.32 6.25
CA GLY A 24 -2.07 -10.64 6.08
C GLY A 24 -1.49 -11.40 4.90
N GLY A 25 -1.93 -12.64 4.71
CA GLY A 25 -1.36 -13.57 3.72
C GLY A 25 -1.51 -13.18 2.24
N ALA A 26 -0.93 -14.00 1.38
CA ALA A 26 -1.06 -13.88 -0.07
C ALA A 26 -2.53 -13.96 -0.51
N GLY A 27 -2.90 -13.18 -1.52
CA GLY A 27 -4.27 -13.17 -2.04
C GLY A 27 -5.29 -12.40 -1.20
N SER A 28 -4.92 -11.80 -0.07
CA SER A 28 -5.85 -11.10 0.83
C SER A 28 -6.48 -9.83 0.26
N GLY A 29 -6.04 -9.36 -0.91
CA GLY A 29 -6.57 -8.17 -1.56
C GLY A 29 -5.93 -6.85 -1.13
N LYS A 30 -5.12 -6.81 -0.06
CA LYS A 30 -4.53 -5.58 0.50
C LYS A 30 -3.86 -4.65 -0.52
N SER A 31 -2.90 -5.14 -1.29
CA SER A 31 -2.13 -4.32 -2.25
C SER A 31 -2.99 -3.84 -3.41
N ILE A 32 -3.95 -4.66 -3.85
CA ILE A 32 -4.89 -4.29 -4.91
C ILE A 32 -5.85 -3.21 -4.42
N SER A 33 -6.42 -3.36 -3.23
CA SER A 33 -7.33 -2.37 -2.64
C SER A 33 -6.65 -1.02 -2.43
N ILE A 34 -5.41 -0.99 -1.90
CA ILE A 34 -4.64 0.26 -1.75
C ILE A 34 -4.33 0.87 -3.13
N ALA A 35 -3.95 0.06 -4.13
CA ALA A 35 -3.72 0.54 -5.48
C ALA A 35 -4.99 1.14 -6.11
N GLN A 36 -6.16 0.50 -5.92
CA GLN A 36 -7.45 1.04 -6.35
C GLN A 36 -7.77 2.37 -5.65
N HIS A 37 -7.53 2.48 -4.35
CA HIS A 37 -7.68 3.74 -3.60
C HIS A 37 -6.80 4.86 -4.19
N PHE A 38 -5.54 4.56 -4.48
CA PHE A 38 -4.62 5.52 -5.11
C PHE A 38 -5.09 5.93 -6.52
N CYS A 39 -5.57 4.99 -7.32
CA CYS A 39 -6.14 5.28 -8.65
C CYS A 39 -7.41 6.13 -8.56
N LEU A 40 -8.32 5.86 -7.61
CA LEU A 40 -9.51 6.69 -7.38
C LEU A 40 -9.13 8.12 -6.99
N GLY A 41 -8.15 8.25 -6.10
CA GLY A 41 -7.57 9.54 -5.74
C GLY A 41 -7.00 10.28 -6.96
N LEU A 42 -6.23 9.59 -7.81
CA LEU A 42 -5.65 10.16 -9.03
C LEU A 42 -6.72 10.72 -10.00
N ILE A 43 -7.88 10.07 -10.11
CA ILE A 43 -8.96 10.51 -11.01
C ILE A 43 -9.96 11.47 -10.34
N SER A 44 -9.87 11.68 -9.02
CA SER A 44 -10.84 12.50 -8.27
C SER A 44 -10.75 14.01 -8.54
N GLY A 45 -9.58 14.50 -8.96
CA GLY A 45 -9.35 15.95 -9.09
C GLY A 45 -8.96 16.66 -7.79
N ASP A 46 -8.68 15.92 -6.71
CA ASP A 46 -8.34 16.47 -5.39
C ASP A 46 -6.99 17.20 -5.32
N LYS A 47 -6.15 17.07 -6.36
CA LYS A 47 -4.79 17.64 -6.46
C LYS A 47 -3.86 17.13 -5.36
N VAL A 48 -4.19 16.02 -4.71
CA VAL A 48 -3.34 15.35 -3.74
C VAL A 48 -2.20 14.66 -4.47
N ARG A 49 -0.97 14.96 -4.07
CA ARG A 49 0.22 14.24 -4.53
C ARG A 49 0.36 12.95 -3.75
N ARG A 50 0.37 11.85 -4.47
CA ARG A 50 0.47 10.49 -3.93
C ARG A 50 1.84 9.92 -4.22
N LEU A 51 2.39 9.16 -3.30
CA LEU A 51 3.68 8.50 -3.47
C LEU A 51 3.56 7.01 -3.16
N ILE A 52 4.03 6.18 -4.09
CA ILE A 52 4.23 4.76 -3.89
C ILE A 52 5.72 4.51 -3.65
N LEU A 53 6.04 3.88 -2.54
CA LEU A 53 7.39 3.51 -2.14
C LEU A 53 7.51 1.98 -2.03
N ARG A 54 8.62 1.47 -2.55
CA ARG A 54 9.16 0.16 -2.18
C ARG A 54 10.63 0.31 -1.83
N LYS A 55 11.21 -0.71 -1.18
CA LYS A 55 12.65 -0.67 -0.86
C LYS A 55 13.51 -0.58 -2.12
N TYR A 56 13.16 -1.35 -3.15
CA TYR A 56 13.91 -1.46 -4.39
C TYR A 56 13.10 -0.98 -5.60
N PHE A 57 13.64 0.01 -6.32
CA PHE A 57 13.01 0.56 -7.53
C PHE A 57 12.75 -0.49 -8.64
N PRO A 58 13.63 -1.46 -8.92
CA PRO A 58 13.35 -2.52 -9.89
C PRO A 58 12.08 -3.32 -9.56
N SER A 59 11.91 -3.71 -8.29
CA SER A 59 10.73 -4.45 -7.81
C SER A 59 9.46 -3.63 -7.97
N MET A 60 9.51 -2.32 -7.67
CA MET A 60 8.40 -1.39 -7.86
C MET A 60 7.89 -1.35 -9.30
N LYS A 61 8.78 -1.27 -10.29
CA LYS A 61 8.38 -1.20 -11.71
C LYS A 61 7.59 -2.41 -12.17
N VAL A 62 7.95 -3.60 -11.68
CA VAL A 62 7.33 -4.87 -12.09
C VAL A 62 6.17 -5.30 -11.19
N SER A 63 5.93 -4.59 -10.09
CA SER A 63 4.84 -4.88 -9.15
C SER A 63 3.83 -3.73 -9.08
N THR A 64 4.00 -2.78 -8.17
CA THR A 64 3.01 -1.73 -7.88
C THR A 64 2.73 -0.83 -9.07
N LEU A 65 3.75 -0.44 -9.84
CA LEU A 65 3.54 0.38 -11.03
C LEU A 65 2.71 -0.37 -12.08
N LEU A 66 2.99 -1.66 -12.28
CA LEU A 66 2.23 -2.50 -13.20
C LEU A 66 0.77 -2.64 -12.75
N VAL A 67 0.53 -2.84 -11.45
CA VAL A 67 -0.83 -2.91 -10.88
C VAL A 67 -1.59 -1.61 -11.10
N ILE A 68 -1.01 -0.45 -10.78
CA ILE A 68 -1.63 0.86 -11.00
C ILE A 68 -2.03 1.04 -12.46
N LYS A 69 -1.11 0.75 -13.39
CA LYS A 69 -1.37 0.86 -14.83
C LYS A 69 -2.50 -0.07 -15.26
N THR A 70 -2.47 -1.32 -14.79
CA THR A 70 -3.49 -2.31 -15.16
C THR A 70 -4.87 -1.92 -14.62
N ILE A 71 -4.95 -1.32 -13.42
CA ILE A 71 -6.22 -0.80 -12.88
C ILE A 71 -6.73 0.35 -13.76
N LEU A 72 -5.90 1.32 -14.10
CA LEU A 72 -6.28 2.44 -14.95
C LEU A 72 -6.73 1.98 -16.34
N ASP A 73 -6.01 1.03 -16.95
CA ASP A 73 -6.35 0.43 -18.23
C ASP A 73 -7.71 -0.31 -18.16
N ASP A 74 -7.97 -1.09 -17.09
CA ASP A 74 -9.23 -1.82 -16.88
C ASP A 74 -10.42 -0.89 -16.61
N TRP A 75 -10.16 0.29 -16.04
CA TRP A 75 -11.14 1.35 -15.82
C TRP A 75 -11.34 2.26 -17.05
N GLY A 76 -10.55 2.08 -18.12
CA GLY A 76 -10.62 2.91 -19.33
C GLY A 76 -10.16 4.35 -19.11
N ILE A 77 -9.24 4.57 -18.15
CA ILE A 77 -8.71 5.88 -17.81
C ILE A 77 -7.45 6.14 -18.63
N GLU A 78 -7.45 7.20 -19.44
CA GLU A 78 -6.24 7.66 -20.12
C GLU A 78 -5.29 8.37 -19.13
N TYR A 79 -4.00 8.02 -19.17
CA TYR A 79 -2.97 8.61 -18.32
C TYR A 79 -1.67 8.87 -19.09
N LYS A 80 -0.83 9.74 -18.53
CA LYS A 80 0.54 9.98 -19.01
C LYS A 80 1.55 9.42 -18.01
N GLU A 81 2.45 8.58 -18.48
CA GLU A 81 3.57 8.05 -17.68
C GLU A 81 4.84 8.87 -17.98
N HIS A 82 5.35 9.59 -16.97
CA HIS A 82 6.58 10.37 -17.07
C HIS A 82 7.74 9.56 -16.50
N LYS A 83 8.34 8.72 -17.36
CA LYS A 83 9.32 7.70 -16.95
C LYS A 83 10.59 8.26 -16.32
N THR A 84 11.06 9.44 -16.73
CA THR A 84 12.27 10.08 -16.18
C THR A 84 11.99 10.69 -14.80
N ASP A 85 10.80 11.25 -14.64
CA ASP A 85 10.39 11.92 -13.41
C ASP A 85 9.70 10.99 -12.40
N HIS A 86 9.39 9.77 -12.84
CA HIS A 86 8.79 8.69 -12.07
C HIS A 86 7.41 9.04 -11.50
N TYR A 87 6.49 9.48 -12.37
CA TYR A 87 5.09 9.67 -11.99
C TYR A 87 4.11 9.33 -13.12
N ILE A 88 2.90 8.94 -12.71
CA ILE A 88 1.71 8.84 -13.55
C ILE A 88 0.84 10.07 -13.32
N GLN A 89 0.29 10.61 -14.41
CA GLN A 89 -0.53 11.81 -14.40
C GLN A 89 -1.88 11.57 -15.08
N VAL A 90 -2.94 12.04 -14.43
CA VAL A 90 -4.28 12.25 -15.00
C VAL A 90 -4.66 13.70 -14.68
N ASP A 91 -4.95 14.49 -15.71
CA ASP A 91 -5.14 15.94 -15.63
C ASP A 91 -4.03 16.68 -14.86
N LYS A 92 -4.32 17.14 -13.64
CA LYS A 92 -3.38 17.85 -12.75
C LYS A 92 -3.13 17.07 -11.45
N ASN A 93 -3.40 15.77 -11.45
CA ASN A 93 -3.18 14.86 -10.33
C ASN A 93 -2.03 13.92 -10.66
N TYR A 94 -1.32 13.50 -9.62
CA TYR A 94 -0.05 12.79 -9.78
C TYR A 94 0.09 11.66 -8.77
N ILE A 95 0.42 10.46 -9.27
CA ILE A 95 0.98 9.37 -8.46
C ILE A 95 2.46 9.26 -8.81
N PHE A 96 3.30 9.57 -7.85
CA PHE A 96 4.74 9.35 -7.92
C PHE A 96 5.08 7.94 -7.47
N TYR A 97 6.17 7.39 -8.02
CA TYR A 97 6.63 6.05 -7.68
C TYR A 97 8.16 6.05 -7.51
N MET A 98 8.65 5.57 -6.37
CA MET A 98 10.08 5.66 -6.06
C MET A 98 10.56 4.42 -5.30
N GLY A 99 11.87 4.17 -5.39
CA GLY A 99 12.58 3.32 -4.45
C GLY A 99 13.14 4.17 -3.31
N LEU A 100 13.52 3.55 -2.19
CA LEU A 100 14.14 4.27 -1.07
C LEU A 100 15.58 4.73 -1.38
N ASP A 101 16.17 4.24 -2.46
CA ASP A 101 17.50 4.60 -2.95
C ASP A 101 17.63 6.07 -3.39
N ASP A 102 16.52 6.79 -3.58
CA ASP A 102 16.50 8.23 -3.90
C ASP A 102 15.84 9.08 -2.80
N PRO A 103 16.50 9.27 -1.64
CA PRO A 103 15.94 9.96 -0.50
C PRO A 103 15.76 11.48 -0.68
N GLU A 104 16.47 12.10 -1.62
CA GLU A 104 16.39 13.55 -1.86
C GLU A 104 15.10 13.92 -2.59
N ARG A 105 14.62 13.10 -3.52
CA ARG A 105 13.33 13.34 -4.20
C ARG A 105 12.14 13.25 -3.26
N ILE A 106 12.25 12.47 -2.18
CA ILE A 106 11.21 12.38 -1.14
C ILE A 106 11.09 13.71 -0.37
N LYS A 107 12.20 14.42 -0.13
CA LYS A 107 12.20 15.70 0.62
C LYS A 107 11.51 16.84 -0.14
N GLY A 108 11.59 16.84 -1.47
CA GLY A 108 11.04 17.91 -2.31
C GLY A 108 9.57 17.71 -2.73
N GLY A 109 9.01 16.54 -2.47
CA GLY A 109 7.63 16.22 -2.84
C GLY A 109 6.69 16.50 -1.69
N GLU A 110 5.83 17.50 -1.85
CA GLU A 110 4.69 17.77 -0.93
C GLU A 110 3.61 16.67 -1.05
N PHE A 111 3.95 15.44 -0.69
CA PHE A 111 3.04 14.28 -0.72
C PHE A 111 2.07 14.33 0.45
N LYS A 112 0.83 13.91 0.24
CA LYS A 112 -0.20 13.79 1.31
C LYS A 112 -0.62 12.36 1.58
N GLU A 113 -0.48 11.47 0.60
CA GLU A 113 -0.73 10.04 0.79
C GLU A 113 0.48 9.25 0.30
N ILE A 114 0.98 8.37 1.16
CA ILE A 114 2.20 7.62 0.90
C ILE A 114 1.94 6.16 1.20
N TRP A 115 2.28 5.29 0.26
CA TRP A 115 2.13 3.85 0.40
C TRP A 115 3.49 3.16 0.39
N LEU A 116 3.84 2.53 1.51
CA LEU A 116 4.97 1.61 1.63
C LEU A 116 4.47 0.21 1.33
N GLU A 117 4.68 -0.23 0.10
CA GLU A 117 4.40 -1.60 -0.30
C GLU A 117 5.55 -2.53 0.11
N GLU A 118 5.19 -3.74 0.54
CA GLU A 118 6.12 -4.75 1.07
C GLU A 118 7.00 -4.14 2.16
N ALA A 119 6.36 -3.53 3.16
CA ALA A 119 7.02 -2.80 4.23
C ALA A 119 8.07 -3.66 4.96
N THR A 120 7.94 -4.98 4.95
CA THR A 120 8.94 -5.93 5.48
C THR A 120 10.31 -5.88 4.76
N GLU A 121 10.40 -5.36 3.54
CA GLU A 121 11.68 -5.14 2.84
C GLU A 121 12.46 -3.95 3.41
N PHE A 122 11.80 -3.05 4.13
CA PHE A 122 12.43 -1.89 4.75
C PHE A 122 12.99 -2.27 6.13
N THR A 123 14.08 -1.63 6.53
CA THR A 123 14.54 -1.73 7.92
C THR A 123 13.71 -0.81 8.82
N GLU A 124 13.70 -1.10 10.12
CA GLU A 124 13.04 -0.22 11.10
C GLU A 124 13.62 1.20 11.06
N GLU A 125 14.93 1.32 10.82
CA GLU A 125 15.60 2.61 10.69
C GLU A 125 15.17 3.37 9.44
N ASP A 126 15.02 2.69 8.30
CA ASP A 126 14.46 3.29 7.08
C ASP A 126 13.08 3.91 7.36
N TYR A 127 12.21 3.14 8.02
CA TYR A 127 10.87 3.59 8.38
C TYR A 127 10.89 4.78 9.35
N LYS A 128 11.75 4.77 10.37
CA LYS A 128 11.91 5.88 11.32
C LYS A 128 12.39 7.15 10.61
N GLN A 129 13.41 7.04 9.77
CA GLN A 129 13.94 8.16 9.00
C GLN A 129 12.89 8.73 8.04
N LEU A 130 12.13 7.86 7.36
CA LEU A 130 11.03 8.30 6.51
C LEU A 130 9.95 8.99 7.32
N SER A 131 9.50 8.39 8.42
CA SER A 131 8.45 8.96 9.29
C SER A 131 8.81 10.35 9.83
N ILE A 132 10.06 10.56 10.25
CA ILE A 132 10.56 11.86 10.70
C ILE A 132 10.53 12.88 9.55
N ARG A 133 11.00 12.49 8.35
CA ARG A 133 10.99 13.37 7.18
C ARG A 133 9.57 13.79 6.79
N LEU A 134 8.64 12.85 6.84
CA LEU A 134 7.23 13.08 6.54
C LEU A 134 6.48 13.89 7.62
N SER A 135 7.10 14.14 8.77
CA SER A 135 6.49 14.90 9.88
C SER A 135 7.20 16.24 10.13
N ARG A 136 8.15 16.64 9.27
CA ARG A 136 9.09 17.73 9.57
C ARG A 136 8.47 19.12 9.41
N ASP A 137 7.58 19.32 8.46
CA ASP A 137 7.08 20.66 8.10
C ASP A 137 5.60 20.81 8.45
N LYS A 138 5.13 22.03 8.76
CA LYS A 138 3.72 22.33 9.04
C LYS A 138 2.78 21.86 7.93
N TYR A 139 3.26 21.86 6.68
CA TYR A 139 2.51 21.39 5.51
C TYR A 139 2.42 19.86 5.41
N SER A 140 3.20 19.14 6.22
CA SER A 140 3.21 17.68 6.32
C SER A 140 2.38 17.14 7.49
N GLU A 141 1.69 18.03 8.22
CA GLU A 141 0.82 17.64 9.34
C GLU A 141 -0.28 16.65 8.91
N ASP A 142 -0.77 16.74 7.67
CA ASP A 142 -1.89 15.91 7.17
C ASP A 142 -1.44 14.71 6.32
N VAL A 143 -0.18 14.28 6.42
CA VAL A 143 0.30 13.12 5.65
C VAL A 143 -0.33 11.84 6.20
N THR A 144 -0.92 11.05 5.30
CA THR A 144 -1.39 9.69 5.57
C THR A 144 -0.41 8.67 5.02
N LEU A 145 0.03 7.76 5.88
CA LEU A 145 0.97 6.69 5.59
C LEU A 145 0.25 5.33 5.60
N PHE A 146 0.23 4.67 4.45
CA PHE A 146 -0.23 3.31 4.25
C PHE A 146 0.97 2.36 4.28
N LEU A 147 0.87 1.28 5.05
CA LEU A 147 1.83 0.18 5.07
C LEU A 147 1.11 -1.09 4.68
N SER A 148 1.68 -1.87 3.76
CA SER A 148 1.22 -3.23 3.49
C SER A 148 2.35 -4.25 3.50
N PHE A 149 2.11 -5.39 4.14
CA PHE A 149 3.11 -6.47 4.25
C PHE A 149 2.47 -7.83 4.57
N ASN A 150 3.24 -8.90 4.36
CA ASN A 150 2.92 -10.24 4.83
C ASN A 150 3.67 -10.51 6.16
N PRO A 151 3.01 -10.88 7.26
CA PRO A 151 3.67 -11.03 8.57
C PRO A 151 4.38 -12.39 8.74
N ILE A 152 5.48 -12.60 8.00
CA ILE A 152 6.21 -13.88 7.99
C ILE A 152 6.95 -14.14 9.32
N ASP A 153 7.57 -13.11 9.89
CA ASP A 153 8.30 -13.19 11.17
C ASP A 153 7.60 -12.34 12.22
N VAL A 154 7.12 -12.98 13.28
CA VAL A 154 6.45 -12.34 14.42
C VAL A 154 7.34 -11.34 15.16
N ASN A 155 8.67 -11.48 15.07
CA ASN A 155 9.63 -10.57 15.68
C ASN A 155 9.98 -9.38 14.79
N HIS A 156 9.50 -9.36 13.54
CA HIS A 156 9.76 -8.30 12.59
C HIS A 156 9.16 -6.97 13.07
N TRP A 157 9.85 -5.85 12.78
CA TRP A 157 9.43 -4.53 13.25
C TRP A 157 8.03 -4.13 12.74
N CYS A 158 7.65 -4.54 11.52
CA CYS A 158 6.31 -4.32 10.98
C CYS A 158 5.21 -4.96 11.84
N VAL A 159 5.45 -6.19 12.32
CA VAL A 159 4.50 -6.91 13.18
C VAL A 159 4.41 -6.21 14.54
N LYS A 160 5.55 -5.86 15.14
CA LYS A 160 5.59 -5.09 16.39
C LYS A 160 4.89 -3.75 16.28
N LEU A 161 5.04 -3.06 15.14
CA LEU A 161 4.36 -1.79 14.85
C LEU A 161 2.84 -2.00 14.71
N ALA A 162 2.41 -3.06 14.03
CA ALA A 162 0.99 -3.41 13.92
C ALA A 162 0.39 -3.72 15.30
N ASP A 163 1.09 -4.49 16.13
CA ASP A 163 0.65 -4.82 17.49
C ASP A 163 0.59 -3.58 18.38
N TYR A 164 1.58 -2.69 18.29
CA TYR A 164 1.53 -1.38 18.94
C TYR A 164 0.33 -0.56 18.47
N GLY A 165 0.09 -0.50 17.16
CA GLY A 165 -1.04 0.22 16.57
C GLY A 165 -2.41 -0.30 17.05
N LYS A 166 -2.56 -1.63 17.28
CA LYS A 166 -3.78 -2.21 17.86
C LYS A 166 -4.10 -1.66 19.25
N THR A 167 -3.09 -1.21 20.00
CA THR A 167 -3.25 -0.59 21.33
C THR A 167 -3.53 0.92 21.27
N ARG A 168 -3.40 1.54 20.09
CA ARG A 168 -3.49 2.99 19.84
C ARG A 168 -4.48 3.31 18.72
N LYS A 169 -5.73 2.88 18.90
CA LYS A 169 -6.78 2.95 17.87
C LYS A 169 -7.21 4.36 17.49
N ASP A 170 -6.85 5.36 18.28
CA ASP A 170 -7.03 6.79 18.04
C ASP A 170 -5.95 7.36 17.09
N GLU A 171 -4.82 6.67 16.95
CA GLU A 171 -3.68 7.10 16.12
C GLU A 171 -3.51 6.23 14.86
N PHE A 172 -3.91 4.95 14.92
CA PHE A 172 -3.68 3.95 13.87
C PHE A 172 -4.96 3.29 13.39
N VAL A 173 -5.03 3.07 12.08
CA VAL A 173 -5.80 1.98 11.50
C VAL A 173 -4.90 0.75 11.40
N VAL A 174 -5.36 -0.38 11.92
CA VAL A 174 -4.69 -1.67 11.77
C VAL A 174 -5.71 -2.69 11.29
N HIS A 175 -5.51 -3.20 10.08
CA HIS A 175 -6.42 -4.12 9.43
C HIS A 175 -5.70 -5.40 9.01
N HIS A 176 -6.19 -6.53 9.52
CA HIS A 176 -5.75 -7.86 9.14
C HIS A 176 -6.72 -8.43 8.11
N SER A 177 -6.18 -8.98 7.02
CA SER A 177 -6.97 -9.54 5.91
C SER A 177 -6.45 -10.91 5.50
N THR A 178 -7.35 -11.77 5.05
CA THR A 178 -7.06 -13.12 4.55
C THR A 178 -7.59 -13.26 3.12
N TYR A 179 -7.24 -14.34 2.44
CA TYR A 179 -7.78 -14.61 1.10
C TYR A 179 -9.32 -14.69 1.07
N LYS A 180 -9.95 -15.00 2.22
CA LYS A 180 -11.42 -15.06 2.35
C LYS A 180 -12.06 -13.69 2.17
N ASP A 181 -11.38 -12.63 2.61
CA ASP A 181 -11.83 -11.25 2.45
C ASP A 181 -11.80 -10.79 0.99
N ASN A 182 -11.09 -11.52 0.12
CA ASN A 182 -10.94 -11.21 -1.31
C ASN A 182 -11.40 -12.36 -2.22
N ILE A 183 -12.18 -13.32 -1.69
CA ILE A 183 -12.46 -14.59 -2.37
C ILE A 183 -13.14 -14.42 -3.73
N VAL A 184 -13.96 -13.37 -3.88
CA VAL A 184 -14.67 -13.04 -5.13
C VAL A 184 -13.74 -12.67 -6.29
N ASN A 185 -12.50 -12.27 -5.98
CA ASN A 185 -11.48 -11.87 -6.95
C ASN A 185 -10.41 -12.94 -7.17
N LEU A 186 -10.50 -14.10 -6.50
CA LEU A 186 -9.53 -15.18 -6.60
C LEU A 186 -10.05 -16.32 -7.48
N SER A 187 -9.14 -16.98 -8.19
CA SER A 187 -9.50 -18.19 -8.94
C SER A 187 -9.70 -19.36 -7.98
N ASN A 188 -10.65 -20.25 -8.31
CA ASN A 188 -10.87 -21.47 -7.51
C ASN A 188 -9.60 -22.33 -7.39
N THR A 189 -8.75 -22.34 -8.42
CA THR A 189 -7.45 -23.02 -8.41
C THR A 189 -6.54 -22.43 -7.34
N PHE A 190 -6.39 -21.11 -7.31
CA PHE A 190 -5.53 -20.44 -6.33
C PHE A 190 -6.07 -20.60 -4.90
N VAL A 191 -7.40 -20.55 -4.71
CA VAL A 191 -8.02 -20.85 -3.41
C VAL A 191 -7.68 -22.28 -2.97
N GLY A 192 -7.80 -23.26 -3.87
CA GLY A 192 -7.43 -24.65 -3.57
C GLY A 192 -5.95 -24.82 -3.22
N GLU A 193 -5.04 -24.09 -3.87
CA GLU A 193 -3.61 -24.08 -3.51
C GLU A 193 -3.38 -23.52 -2.10
N LEU A 194 -4.04 -22.41 -1.74
CA LEU A 194 -3.96 -21.84 -0.40
C LEU A 194 -4.51 -22.79 0.67
N GLU A 195 -5.64 -23.47 0.39
CA GLU A 195 -6.22 -24.46 1.32
C GLU A 195 -5.31 -25.68 1.51
N ASN A 196 -4.67 -26.17 0.44
CA ASN A 196 -3.71 -27.25 0.51
C ASN A 196 -2.48 -26.86 1.33
N LEU A 197 -1.92 -25.66 1.10
CA LEU A 197 -0.80 -25.14 1.88
C LEU A 197 -1.16 -25.06 3.36
N ALA A 198 -2.36 -24.58 3.67
CA ALA A 198 -2.83 -24.45 5.04
C ALA A 198 -3.08 -25.79 5.76
N ALA A 199 -3.46 -26.83 5.01
CA ALA A 199 -3.56 -28.18 5.54
C ALA A 199 -2.19 -28.81 5.84
N THR A 200 -1.13 -28.35 5.17
CA THR A 200 0.25 -28.87 5.32
C THR A 200 1.12 -28.09 6.29
N ASP A 201 0.79 -26.83 6.58
CA ASP A 201 1.52 -25.96 7.49
C ASP A 201 0.60 -25.40 8.58
N GLU A 202 0.73 -25.89 9.81
CA GLU A 202 -0.06 -25.46 10.98
C GLU A 202 0.07 -23.95 11.28
N ASN A 203 1.13 -23.28 10.78
CA ASN A 203 1.33 -21.84 10.98
C ASN A 203 0.80 -20.99 9.82
N PHE A 204 0.30 -21.58 8.72
CA PHE A 204 -0.15 -20.85 7.55
C PHE A 204 -1.29 -19.85 7.85
N TYR A 205 -2.19 -20.19 8.77
CA TYR A 205 -3.28 -19.32 9.22
C TYR A 205 -2.91 -18.37 10.37
N ARG A 206 -1.69 -18.49 10.93
CA ARG A 206 -1.19 -17.58 11.98
C ARG A 206 -0.54 -16.31 11.39
N ILE A 207 -0.51 -16.20 10.06
CA ILE A 207 0.04 -15.10 9.23
C ILE A 207 -1.11 -14.32 8.58
#